data_AF-A0A388P8D1-F1
#
_entry.id   AF-A0A388P8D1-F1
#
_cell.length_a   1.000
_cell.length_b   1.000
_cell.length_c   1.000
_cell.angle_alpha   90.00
_cell.angle_beta   90.00
_cell.angle_gamma   90.00
#
_symmetry.space_group_name_H-M   'P 1'
#
loop_
_entity.id
_entity.type
_entity.pdbx_description
1 polymer ?
#
loop_
_entity_poly.entity_id
_entity_poly.type
_entity_poly.pdbx_seq_one_letter_code
_entity_poly.pdbx_strand_id
1 'polypeptide(L)'
;MTVRSIARKGFTLVELLVVITIILLISSLFLGLTPGDGGGLPAGQRFIASSVRTVRAMALMNRGPGTTGVTYANRYRLLILNDPDDDVNHLRQFVIAVGGVSSADLGTVDPSTITNTSVTPYKWFSPEPAQLLPTGVVFVPPATDTQTTLSMTVTANTRRSLIGPLADNATTNTTDSPASSPPWMIYAPTNQPVTLADMKDLNPKKWFYVELQGTGSSNHLGRVLLVLAKGVVRNTGTGKAMIDITSENQFAALSLRPNGDVTMTLDADEMDKAK
;
A
#
# COMPACT_ATOMS: atom_id res chain seq x y z
N MET A 1 16.06 55.96 52.03
CA MET A 1 15.81 55.07 50.86
C MET A 1 14.48 54.38 51.09
N THR A 2 13.44 54.75 50.35
CA THR A 2 12.10 54.19 50.50
C THR A 2 11.86 53.22 49.34
N VAL A 3 11.84 51.92 49.63
CA VAL A 3 11.54 50.88 48.64
C VAL A 3 10.03 50.86 48.42
N ARG A 4 9.57 51.31 47.24
CA ARG A 4 8.17 51.14 46.83
C ARG A 4 7.96 49.68 46.43
N SER A 5 7.10 48.95 47.16
CA SER A 5 6.63 47.65 46.71
C SER A 5 5.69 47.85 45.53
N ILE A 6 6.06 47.31 44.37
CA ILE A 6 5.16 47.21 43.21
C ILE A 6 4.20 46.08 43.54
N ALA A 7 2.99 46.42 44.00
CA ALA A 7 1.92 45.45 44.13
C ALA A 7 1.58 44.92 42.73
N ARG A 8 1.98 43.67 42.44
CA ARG A 8 1.59 42.98 41.21
C ARG A 8 0.09 42.72 41.32
N LYS A 9 -0.71 43.31 40.43
CA LYS A 9 -2.15 43.03 40.35
C LYS A 9 -2.32 41.54 40.07
N GLY A 10 -2.94 40.82 41.01
CA GLY A 10 -3.37 39.44 40.78
C GLY A 10 -4.55 39.42 39.81
N PHE A 11 -4.64 38.35 39.02
CA PHE A 11 -5.77 38.14 38.11
C PHE A 11 -7.08 38.01 38.90
N THR A 12 -8.13 38.65 38.40
CA THR A 12 -9.48 38.51 38.92
C THR A 12 -10.04 37.13 38.55
N LEU A 13 -10.97 36.62 39.38
CA LEU A 13 -11.60 35.31 39.17
C LEU A 13 -12.25 35.22 37.77
N VAL A 14 -12.86 36.31 37.30
CA VAL A 14 -13.49 36.40 35.97
C VAL A 14 -12.45 36.27 34.85
N GLU A 15 -11.31 36.97 34.94
CA GLU A 15 -10.23 36.85 33.95
C GLU A 15 -9.71 35.42 33.86
N LEU A 16 -9.58 34.74 35.00
CA LEU A 16 -9.08 33.36 35.05
C LEU A 16 -10.06 32.36 34.42
N LEU A 17 -11.37 32.57 34.62
CA LEU A 17 -12.43 31.75 34.03
C LEU A 17 -12.50 31.91 32.50
N VAL A 18 -12.29 33.13 32.00
CA VAL A 18 -12.20 33.43 30.57
C VAL A 18 -10.98 32.76 29.94
N VAL A 19 -9.82 32.81 30.60
CA VAL A 19 -8.60 32.16 30.08
C VAL A 19 -8.78 30.64 29.99
N ILE A 20 -9.32 29.99 31.02
CA ILE A 20 -9.55 28.54 31.02
C ILE A 20 -10.57 28.14 29.94
N THR A 21 -11.65 28.90 29.76
CA THR A 21 -12.65 28.61 28.71
C THR A 21 -12.07 28.76 27.31
N ILE A 22 -11.23 29.77 27.05
CA ILE A 22 -10.52 29.92 25.78
C ILE A 22 -9.55 28.75 25.56
N ILE A 23 -8.79 28.34 26.58
CA ILE A 23 -7.88 27.17 26.48
C ILE A 23 -8.67 25.90 26.19
N LEU A 24 -9.82 25.68 26.84
CA LEU A 24 -10.66 24.50 26.61
C LEU A 24 -11.28 24.50 25.21
N LEU A 25 -11.73 25.65 24.70
CA LEU A 25 -12.25 25.77 23.34
C LEU A 25 -11.16 25.50 22.30
N ILE A 26 -9.98 26.11 22.46
CA ILE A 26 -8.84 25.88 21.58
C ILE A 26 -8.37 24.42 21.67
N SER A 27 -8.29 23.87 22.89
CA SER A 27 -7.92 22.46 23.10
C SER A 27 -8.95 21.51 22.48
N SER A 28 -10.25 21.82 22.51
CA SER A 28 -11.28 21.01 21.85
C SER A 28 -11.18 21.08 20.32
N LEU A 29 -10.80 22.24 19.76
CA LEU A 29 -10.47 22.40 18.34
C LEU A 29 -9.24 21.57 17.95
N PHE A 30 -8.21 21.50 18.80
CA PHE A 30 -7.02 20.69 18.54
C PHE A 30 -7.21 19.18 18.80
N LEU A 31 -8.07 18.79 19.76
CA LEU A 31 -8.43 17.39 20.00
C LEU A 31 -9.36 16.83 18.92
N GLY A 32 -10.17 17.69 18.28
CA GLY A 32 -11.00 17.32 17.13
C GLY A 32 -10.24 17.21 15.81
N LEU A 33 -9.02 17.75 15.74
CA LEU A 33 -8.12 17.62 14.58
C LEU A 33 -7.22 16.41 14.78
N THR A 34 -7.68 15.25 14.31
CA THR A 34 -6.79 14.10 14.17
C THR A 34 -5.76 14.45 13.09
N PRO A 35 -4.44 14.20 13.27
CA PRO A 35 -3.47 14.32 12.19
C PRO A 35 -3.95 13.47 10.99
N GLY A 36 -4.48 14.11 9.94
CA GLY A 36 -5.02 13.43 8.76
C GLY A 36 -6.46 13.74 8.35
N ASP A 37 -7.18 14.69 8.96
CA ASP A 37 -8.59 14.99 8.59
C ASP A 37 -8.82 15.68 7.23
N GLY A 38 -7.88 16.48 6.71
CA GLY A 38 -8.14 17.24 5.48
C GLY A 38 -7.57 16.67 4.17
N GLY A 39 -6.58 15.78 4.23
CA GLY A 39 -5.77 15.46 3.04
C GLY A 39 -5.18 14.05 2.98
N GLY A 40 -5.46 13.18 3.95
CA GLY A 40 -4.84 11.85 4.03
C GLY A 40 -5.13 10.99 2.80
N LEU A 41 -6.39 10.88 2.38
CA LEU A 41 -6.80 10.05 1.26
C LEU A 41 -6.24 10.53 -0.09
N PRO A 42 -6.40 11.82 -0.48
CA PRO A 42 -5.75 12.35 -1.68
C PRO A 42 -4.21 12.24 -1.63
N ALA A 43 -3.59 12.44 -0.46
CA ALA A 43 -2.16 12.26 -0.30
C ALA A 43 -1.74 10.80 -0.52
N GLY A 44 -2.48 9.85 0.06
CA GLY A 44 -2.28 8.40 -0.15
C GLY A 44 -2.38 8.00 -1.62
N GLN A 45 -3.41 8.50 -2.33
CA GLN A 45 -3.56 8.26 -3.77
C GLN A 45 -2.36 8.79 -4.57
N ARG A 46 -1.92 10.02 -4.28
CA ARG A 46 -0.76 10.64 -4.93
C ARG A 46 0.53 9.86 -4.65
N PHE A 47 0.68 9.35 -3.44
CA PHE A 47 1.87 8.61 -3.03
C PHE A 47 2.00 7.27 -3.76
N ILE A 48 0.91 6.50 -3.83
CA ILE A 48 0.86 5.26 -4.62
C ILE A 48 1.08 5.56 -6.10
N ALA A 49 0.40 6.56 -6.65
CA ALA A 49 0.52 6.89 -8.07
C ALA A 49 1.91 7.42 -8.46
N SER A 50 2.61 8.10 -7.56
CA SER A 50 4.01 8.45 -7.75
C SER A 50 4.85 7.19 -7.87
N SER A 51 4.69 6.27 -6.92
CA SER A 51 5.43 5.00 -6.88
C SER A 51 5.18 4.18 -8.15
N VAL A 52 3.92 4.00 -8.56
CA VAL A 52 3.54 3.30 -9.80
C VAL A 52 4.17 3.94 -11.04
N ARG A 53 4.23 5.27 -11.13
CA ARG A 53 4.89 5.97 -12.23
C ARG A 53 6.41 5.74 -12.25
N THR A 54 7.05 5.71 -11.08
CA THR A 54 8.47 5.32 -10.97
C THR A 54 8.68 3.91 -11.50
N VAL A 55 7.83 2.96 -11.09
CA VAL A 55 7.92 1.57 -11.56
C VAL A 55 7.74 1.46 -13.06
N ARG A 56 6.77 2.18 -13.62
CA ARG A 56 6.55 2.23 -15.06
C ARG A 56 7.79 2.74 -15.80
N ALA A 57 8.45 3.79 -15.29
CA ALA A 57 9.68 4.29 -15.89
C ALA A 57 10.78 3.21 -15.88
N MET A 58 10.90 2.44 -14.80
CA MET A 58 11.82 1.31 -14.73
C MET A 58 11.48 0.20 -15.74
N ALA A 59 10.19 -0.10 -15.89
CA ALA A 59 9.71 -1.06 -16.89
C ALA A 59 10.05 -0.65 -18.32
N LEU A 60 9.85 0.63 -18.66
CA LEU A 60 10.24 1.19 -19.96
C LEU A 60 11.75 1.11 -20.20
N MET A 61 12.56 1.18 -19.14
CA MET A 61 14.02 1.06 -19.21
C MET A 61 14.53 -0.38 -19.07
N ASN A 62 13.62 -1.38 -19.03
CA ASN A 62 13.96 -2.79 -18.82
C ASN A 62 14.84 -3.06 -17.58
N ARG A 63 14.65 -2.27 -16.53
CA ARG A 63 15.48 -2.35 -15.32
C ARG A 63 15.06 -3.52 -14.45
N GLY A 64 15.94 -4.51 -14.34
CA GLY A 64 15.73 -5.69 -13.49
C GLY A 64 16.91 -5.96 -12.55
N PRO A 65 16.95 -7.14 -11.91
CA PRO A 65 18.01 -7.53 -10.97
C PRO A 65 19.43 -7.64 -11.56
N GLY A 66 19.61 -7.50 -12.88
CA GLY A 66 20.93 -7.60 -13.51
C GLY A 66 21.75 -6.31 -13.49
N THR A 67 23.07 -6.45 -13.35
CA THR A 67 24.04 -5.33 -13.47
C THR A 67 24.42 -5.00 -14.91
N THR A 68 24.16 -5.92 -15.84
CA THR A 68 24.56 -5.85 -17.27
C THR A 68 23.57 -5.10 -18.15
N GLY A 69 22.46 -4.59 -17.60
CA GLY A 69 21.43 -3.83 -18.33
C GLY A 69 20.47 -4.67 -19.18
N VAL A 70 20.69 -5.98 -19.29
CA VAL A 70 19.76 -6.92 -19.96
C VAL A 70 19.18 -7.87 -18.93
N THR A 71 17.88 -7.72 -18.70
CA THR A 71 17.09 -8.61 -17.84
C THR A 71 15.92 -9.16 -18.63
N TYR A 72 15.59 -10.42 -18.38
CA TYR A 72 14.51 -11.16 -19.00
C TYR A 72 13.41 -11.50 -18.01
N ALA A 73 12.22 -11.81 -18.54
CA ALA A 73 11.03 -12.17 -17.76
C ALA A 73 10.72 -11.13 -16.66
N ASN A 74 10.90 -9.84 -16.97
CA ASN A 74 10.78 -8.77 -16.00
C ASN A 74 9.35 -8.64 -15.48
N ARG A 75 9.23 -8.54 -14.16
CA ARG A 75 7.98 -8.32 -13.46
C ARG A 75 8.12 -7.14 -12.53
N TYR A 76 7.07 -6.34 -12.47
CA TYR A 76 7.02 -5.14 -11.68
C TYR A 76 5.77 -5.20 -10.83
N ARG A 77 5.90 -5.31 -9.52
CA ARG A 77 4.76 -5.54 -8.63
C ARG A 77 4.66 -4.43 -7.61
N LEU A 78 3.45 -3.89 -7.45
CA LEU A 78 3.08 -3.11 -6.27
C LEU A 78 2.63 -4.10 -5.20
N LEU A 79 3.39 -4.21 -4.13
CA LEU A 79 3.11 -5.08 -3.00
C LEU A 79 2.39 -4.29 -1.90
N ILE A 80 1.36 -4.88 -1.32
CA ILE A 80 0.60 -4.35 -0.17
C ILE A 80 0.72 -5.37 0.96
N LEU A 81 1.20 -4.94 2.13
CA LEU A 81 1.45 -5.85 3.23
C LEU A 81 0.14 -6.48 3.72
N ASN A 82 0.11 -7.81 3.76
CA ASN A 82 -0.95 -8.59 4.37
C ASN A 82 -0.39 -9.35 5.59
N ASP A 83 -0.28 -8.64 6.70
CA ASP A 83 0.08 -9.23 7.99
C ASP A 83 -0.97 -8.89 9.06
N PRO A 84 -2.05 -9.66 9.20
CA PRO A 84 -3.14 -9.32 10.13
C PRO A 84 -2.72 -9.25 11.60
N ASP A 85 -1.51 -9.73 11.94
CA ASP A 85 -0.96 -9.66 13.29
C ASP A 85 -0.18 -8.35 13.57
N ASP A 86 0.01 -7.50 12.56
CA ASP A 86 0.71 -6.20 12.66
C ASP A 86 -0.23 -5.03 12.33
N ASP A 87 -0.93 -4.51 13.34
CA ASP A 87 -1.91 -3.41 13.19
C ASP A 87 -1.32 -2.12 12.60
N VAL A 88 -0.02 -1.91 12.75
CA VAL A 88 0.64 -0.68 12.29
C VAL A 88 0.87 -0.74 10.79
N ASN A 89 1.33 -1.87 10.28
CA ASN A 89 1.78 -2.02 8.90
C ASN A 89 0.75 -2.72 8.00
N HIS A 90 -0.13 -3.56 8.55
CA HIS A 90 -1.16 -4.30 7.81
C HIS A 90 -1.98 -3.36 6.92
N LEU A 91 -1.99 -3.63 5.61
CA LEU A 91 -2.71 -2.83 4.61
C LEU A 91 -2.35 -1.34 4.62
N ARG A 92 -1.24 -0.94 5.24
CA ARG A 92 -0.72 0.44 5.24
C ARG A 92 0.64 0.52 4.58
N GLN A 93 1.45 -0.51 4.80
CA GLN A 93 2.76 -0.62 4.20
C GLN A 93 2.64 -1.16 2.78
N PHE A 94 3.36 -0.52 1.87
CA PHE A 94 3.47 -0.96 0.48
C PHE A 94 4.90 -0.80 -0.01
N VAL A 95 5.25 -1.58 -1.02
CA VAL A 95 6.59 -1.54 -1.60
C VAL A 95 6.53 -1.94 -3.07
N ILE A 96 7.49 -1.48 -3.85
CA ILE A 96 7.66 -1.94 -5.22
C ILE A 96 8.66 -3.09 -5.23
N ALA A 97 8.29 -4.21 -5.82
CA ALA A 97 9.19 -5.32 -6.08
C ALA A 97 9.45 -5.43 -7.59
N VAL A 98 10.73 -5.47 -7.95
CA VAL A 98 11.22 -5.67 -9.30
C VAL A 98 11.83 -7.05 -9.38
N GLY A 99 11.27 -7.86 -10.27
CA GLY A 99 11.64 -9.25 -10.50
C GLY A 99 12.19 -9.44 -11.90
N GLY A 100 13.09 -10.41 -12.06
CA GLY A 100 13.55 -10.84 -13.37
C GLY A 100 14.71 -11.82 -13.30
N VAL A 101 15.22 -12.19 -14.47
CA VAL A 101 16.40 -13.03 -14.63
C VAL A 101 17.46 -12.24 -15.36
N SER A 102 18.62 -12.03 -14.72
CA SER A 102 19.72 -11.32 -15.36
C SER A 102 20.27 -12.15 -16.52
N SER A 103 20.78 -11.49 -17.57
CA SER A 103 21.48 -12.18 -18.67
C SER A 103 22.64 -13.05 -18.20
N ALA A 104 23.31 -12.70 -17.10
CA ALA A 104 24.37 -13.51 -16.50
C ALA A 104 23.84 -14.79 -15.84
N ASP A 105 22.68 -14.72 -15.20
CA ASP A 105 22.05 -15.87 -14.53
C ASP A 105 21.23 -16.75 -15.49
N LEU A 106 20.88 -16.24 -16.69
CA LEU A 106 20.10 -16.96 -17.69
C LEU A 106 20.87 -18.14 -18.31
N GLY A 107 22.18 -17.98 -18.52
CA GLY A 107 22.99 -18.99 -19.21
C GLY A 107 22.48 -19.27 -20.63
N THR A 108 22.21 -20.55 -20.94
CA THR A 108 21.67 -20.99 -22.24
C THR A 108 20.17 -21.26 -22.21
N VAL A 109 19.47 -20.94 -21.12
CA VAL A 109 18.04 -21.19 -20.96
C VAL A 109 17.24 -20.17 -21.79
N ASP A 110 16.19 -20.63 -22.47
CA ASP A 110 15.27 -19.74 -23.15
C ASP A 110 14.45 -18.93 -22.13
N PRO A 111 14.54 -17.59 -22.13
CA PRO A 111 13.74 -16.72 -21.27
C PRO A 111 12.24 -17.01 -21.25
N SER A 112 11.68 -17.47 -22.37
CA SER A 112 10.24 -17.72 -22.51
C SER A 112 9.74 -18.88 -21.65
N THR A 113 10.64 -19.77 -21.23
CA THR A 113 10.32 -20.93 -20.39
C THR A 113 10.31 -20.62 -18.90
N ILE A 114 10.67 -19.39 -18.51
CA ILE A 114 10.78 -18.99 -17.10
C ILE A 114 9.39 -18.61 -16.58
N THR A 115 8.71 -19.61 -16.02
CA THR A 115 7.34 -19.47 -15.47
C THR A 115 7.30 -19.51 -13.95
N ASN A 116 8.36 -19.96 -13.30
CA ASN A 116 8.45 -20.03 -11.84
C ASN A 116 9.31 -18.88 -11.29
N THR A 117 8.66 -17.95 -10.60
CA THR A 117 9.23 -16.73 -10.02
C THR A 117 9.94 -16.93 -8.69
N SER A 118 9.88 -18.14 -8.13
CA SER A 118 10.40 -18.46 -6.80
C SER A 118 11.72 -19.24 -6.81
N VAL A 119 12.14 -19.72 -7.98
CA VAL A 119 13.34 -20.56 -8.13
C VAL A 119 14.50 -19.76 -8.70
N THR A 120 15.72 -20.20 -8.39
CA THR A 120 16.91 -19.77 -9.13
C THR A 120 16.74 -20.10 -10.62
N PRO A 121 16.99 -19.17 -11.55
CA PRO A 121 17.70 -17.89 -11.40
C PRO A 121 16.84 -16.64 -11.14
N TYR A 122 15.53 -16.77 -10.91
CA TYR A 122 14.64 -15.62 -10.74
C TYR A 122 14.91 -14.88 -9.43
N LYS A 123 15.23 -13.59 -9.54
CA LYS A 123 15.57 -12.74 -8.38
C LYS A 123 14.62 -11.57 -8.28
N TRP A 124 14.42 -11.12 -7.05
CA TRP A 124 13.59 -9.98 -6.70
C TRP A 124 14.40 -9.00 -5.86
N PHE A 125 14.15 -7.72 -6.05
CA PHE A 125 14.66 -6.67 -5.18
C PHE A 125 13.65 -5.52 -5.15
N SER A 126 13.83 -4.62 -4.19
CA SER A 126 13.09 -3.40 -4.08
C SER A 126 14.02 -2.21 -4.31
N PRO A 127 13.74 -1.35 -5.31
CA PRO A 127 14.58 -0.18 -5.59
C PRO A 127 14.44 0.90 -4.51
N GLU A 128 13.33 0.90 -3.77
CA GLU A 128 13.00 1.86 -2.74
C GLU A 128 12.67 1.12 -1.44
N PRO A 129 12.95 1.69 -0.26
CA PRO A 129 12.52 1.07 0.98
C PRO A 129 10.99 1.00 1.06
N ALA A 130 10.47 0.08 1.88
CA ALA A 130 9.05 -0.02 2.12
C ALA A 130 8.47 1.31 2.61
N GLN A 131 7.37 1.72 2.00
CA GLN A 131 6.70 2.99 2.26
C GLN A 131 5.45 2.76 3.10
N LEU A 132 5.06 3.75 3.89
CA LEU A 132 3.86 3.71 4.70
C LEU A 132 2.86 4.75 4.22
N LEU A 133 1.60 4.35 4.06
CA LEU A 133 0.52 5.29 3.82
C LEU A 133 0.37 6.28 4.98
N PRO A 134 -0.15 7.50 4.72
CA PRO A 134 -0.44 8.46 5.76
C PRO A 134 -1.22 7.85 6.93
N THR A 135 -1.04 8.38 8.13
CA THR A 135 -1.72 7.89 9.33
C THR A 135 -3.24 7.86 9.12
N GLY A 136 -3.85 6.74 9.50
CA GLY A 136 -5.29 6.52 9.34
C GLY A 136 -5.73 6.23 7.90
N VAL A 137 -4.82 6.10 6.93
CA VAL A 137 -5.14 5.65 5.57
C VAL A 137 -4.69 4.21 5.41
N VAL A 138 -5.60 3.36 4.96
CA VAL A 138 -5.40 1.92 4.77
C VAL A 138 -5.91 1.50 3.40
N PHE A 139 -5.31 0.47 2.81
CA PHE A 139 -5.92 -0.27 1.72
C PHE A 139 -7.13 -1.03 2.24
N VAL A 140 -8.21 -0.99 1.49
CA VAL A 140 -9.37 -1.84 1.73
C VAL A 140 -9.08 -3.18 1.07
N PRO A 141 -9.08 -4.30 1.82
CA PRO A 141 -8.72 -5.58 1.26
C PRO A 141 -9.76 -6.03 0.22
N PRO A 142 -9.41 -6.94 -0.69
CA PRO A 142 -10.36 -7.55 -1.60
C PRO A 142 -11.47 -8.31 -0.87
N ALA A 143 -12.63 -8.46 -1.52
CA ALA A 143 -13.78 -9.15 -0.92
C ALA A 143 -13.51 -10.64 -0.59
N THR A 144 -12.52 -11.24 -1.26
CA THR A 144 -12.10 -12.63 -1.05
C THR A 144 -11.07 -12.77 0.08
N ASP A 145 -10.61 -11.67 0.67
CA ASP A 145 -9.77 -11.73 1.87
C ASP A 145 -10.64 -12.11 3.08
N THR A 146 -10.40 -13.30 3.60
CA THR A 146 -11.12 -13.83 4.77
C THR A 146 -10.43 -13.52 6.09
N GLN A 147 -9.23 -12.96 6.06
CA GLN A 147 -8.44 -12.60 7.24
C GLN A 147 -8.77 -11.19 7.73
N THR A 148 -9.26 -10.32 6.85
CA THR A 148 -9.55 -8.92 7.18
C THR A 148 -10.98 -8.54 6.86
N THR A 149 -11.68 -7.97 7.84
CA THR A 149 -13.07 -7.51 7.70
C THR A 149 -13.20 -6.00 7.87
N LEU A 150 -14.29 -5.42 7.38
CA LEU A 150 -14.66 -4.02 7.68
C LEU A 150 -15.75 -4.01 8.75
N SER A 151 -15.64 -3.13 9.75
CA SER A 151 -16.62 -3.07 10.85
C SER A 151 -17.88 -2.28 10.53
N MET A 152 -17.84 -1.39 9.53
CA MET A 152 -19.03 -0.70 9.04
C MET A 152 -19.79 -1.61 8.06
N THR A 153 -21.10 -1.76 8.26
CA THR A 153 -22.01 -2.46 7.34
C THR A 153 -22.17 -1.67 6.04
N VAL A 154 -21.13 -1.64 5.23
CA VAL A 154 -21.21 -1.23 3.82
C VAL A 154 -22.00 -2.31 3.09
N THR A 155 -22.87 -1.94 2.15
CA THR A 155 -23.55 -2.93 1.29
C THR A 155 -22.52 -3.93 0.75
N ALA A 156 -22.81 -5.23 0.88
CA ALA A 156 -21.87 -6.29 0.50
C ALA A 156 -21.33 -6.02 -0.90
N ASN A 157 -20.00 -5.87 -1.00
CA ASN A 157 -19.23 -5.75 -2.25
C ASN A 157 -19.17 -4.39 -2.96
N THR A 158 -19.66 -3.27 -2.40
CA THR A 158 -19.63 -2.02 -3.21
C THR A 158 -18.32 -1.22 -3.10
N ARG A 159 -17.48 -1.41 -2.07
CA ARG A 159 -16.20 -0.67 -1.92
C ARG A 159 -15.08 -1.56 -1.40
N ARG A 160 -14.51 -2.39 -2.27
CA ARG A 160 -13.36 -3.29 -1.98
C ARG A 160 -12.34 -3.15 -3.09
N SER A 161 -11.07 -3.41 -2.79
CA SER A 161 -10.08 -3.51 -3.86
C SER A 161 -10.40 -4.71 -4.75
N LEU A 162 -10.33 -4.53 -6.06
CA LEU A 162 -10.46 -5.58 -7.05
C LEU A 162 -9.07 -5.86 -7.62
N ILE A 163 -8.42 -6.87 -7.04
CA ILE A 163 -7.09 -7.31 -7.45
C ILE A 163 -7.24 -8.66 -8.14
N GLY A 164 -7.21 -8.64 -9.48
CA GLY A 164 -7.37 -9.83 -10.30
C GLY A 164 -6.09 -10.69 -10.34
N PRO A 165 -6.25 -11.99 -10.64
CA PRO A 165 -5.12 -12.88 -10.90
C PRO A 165 -4.35 -12.44 -12.16
N LEU A 166 -3.14 -12.96 -12.30
CA LEU A 166 -2.31 -12.71 -13.47
C LEU A 166 -2.82 -13.52 -14.65
N ALA A 167 -2.99 -12.85 -15.80
CA ALA A 167 -3.40 -13.46 -17.05
C ALA A 167 -2.18 -14.01 -17.84
N ASP A 168 -1.28 -14.69 -17.16
CA ASP A 168 -0.06 -15.25 -17.75
C ASP A 168 0.23 -16.67 -17.24
N ASN A 169 1.38 -17.23 -17.67
CA ASN A 169 1.77 -18.60 -17.35
C ASN A 169 2.58 -18.71 -16.04
N ALA A 170 2.55 -17.71 -15.15
CA ALA A 170 3.26 -17.80 -13.89
C ALA A 170 2.69 -18.91 -13.00
N THR A 171 3.55 -19.76 -12.44
CA THR A 171 3.11 -20.94 -11.68
C THR A 171 2.97 -20.66 -10.19
N THR A 172 1.80 -21.00 -9.62
CA THR A 172 1.58 -21.00 -8.17
C THR A 172 2.52 -21.97 -7.45
N ASN A 173 3.06 -21.51 -6.32
CA ASN A 173 3.95 -22.25 -5.44
C ASN A 173 3.80 -21.75 -3.98
N THR A 174 4.67 -22.20 -3.07
CA THR A 174 4.58 -21.88 -1.64
C THR A 174 4.90 -20.43 -1.29
N THR A 175 5.66 -19.71 -2.14
CA THR A 175 6.09 -18.33 -1.91
C THR A 175 5.52 -17.32 -2.91
N ASP A 176 4.83 -17.76 -3.96
CA ASP A 176 4.14 -16.91 -4.93
C ASP A 176 2.90 -17.61 -5.49
N SER A 177 1.77 -16.94 -5.47
CA SER A 177 0.48 -17.42 -5.93
C SER A 177 -0.16 -16.41 -6.89
N PRO A 178 0.31 -16.34 -8.15
CA PRO A 178 -0.21 -15.43 -9.18
C PRO A 178 -1.65 -15.74 -9.63
N ALA A 179 -2.08 -17.00 -9.52
CA ALA A 179 -3.41 -17.43 -9.95
C ALA A 179 -4.50 -17.28 -8.87
N SER A 180 -4.16 -16.91 -7.63
CA SER A 180 -5.18 -16.64 -6.60
C SER A 180 -5.84 -15.29 -6.80
N SER A 181 -6.99 -15.09 -6.17
CA SER A 181 -7.70 -13.81 -6.14
C SER A 181 -7.97 -13.41 -4.68
N PRO A 182 -7.21 -12.45 -4.11
CA PRO A 182 -6.09 -11.74 -4.72
C PRO A 182 -4.82 -12.59 -4.91
N PRO A 183 -3.96 -12.24 -5.88
CA PRO A 183 -2.62 -12.79 -5.96
C PRO A 183 -1.77 -12.33 -4.78
N TRP A 184 -0.87 -13.20 -4.32
CA TRP A 184 -0.01 -12.92 -3.17
C TRP A 184 1.37 -13.54 -3.33
N MET A 185 2.37 -12.96 -2.67
CA MET A 185 3.72 -13.52 -2.57
C MET A 185 4.29 -13.34 -1.15
N ILE A 186 5.18 -14.25 -0.76
CA ILE A 186 6.01 -14.13 0.45
C ILE A 186 7.25 -13.33 0.06
N TYR A 187 7.47 -12.20 0.72
CA TYR A 187 8.53 -11.26 0.34
C TYR A 187 9.11 -10.50 1.53
N ALA A 188 10.41 -10.24 1.47
CA ALA A 188 11.13 -9.31 2.34
C ALA A 188 11.71 -8.17 1.49
N PRO A 189 11.39 -6.89 1.80
CA PRO A 189 11.99 -5.75 1.12
C PRO A 189 13.52 -5.74 1.26
N THR A 190 14.21 -5.91 0.14
CA THR A 190 15.68 -5.93 0.08
C THR A 190 16.17 -5.08 -1.07
N ASN A 191 17.26 -4.34 -0.87
CA ASN A 191 17.86 -3.53 -1.93
C ASN A 191 18.85 -4.34 -2.80
N GLN A 192 19.02 -5.63 -2.52
CA GLN A 192 19.84 -6.55 -3.29
C GLN A 192 18.95 -7.62 -3.94
N PRO A 193 19.28 -8.07 -5.17
CA PRO A 193 18.59 -9.20 -5.82
C PRO A 193 18.71 -10.51 -5.03
N VAL A 194 17.57 -11.04 -4.57
CA VAL A 194 17.48 -12.30 -3.82
C VAL A 194 16.35 -13.16 -4.41
N THR A 195 16.52 -14.49 -4.44
CA THR A 195 15.44 -15.40 -4.86
C THR A 195 14.38 -15.50 -3.76
N LEU A 196 13.11 -15.77 -4.09
CA LEU A 196 12.08 -15.92 -3.04
C LEU A 196 12.39 -17.09 -2.09
N ALA A 197 13.00 -18.16 -2.62
CA ALA A 197 13.41 -19.31 -1.81
C ALA A 197 14.46 -18.97 -0.74
N ASP A 198 15.31 -17.97 -0.99
CA ASP A 198 16.40 -17.55 -0.10
C ASP A 198 15.97 -16.45 0.89
N MET A 199 14.72 -15.95 0.82
CA MET A 199 14.27 -14.87 1.71
C MET A 199 14.00 -15.29 3.16
N LYS A 200 14.19 -16.58 3.52
CA LYS A 200 13.80 -17.15 4.81
C LYS A 200 14.41 -16.40 6.01
N ASP A 201 15.67 -16.00 5.91
CA ASP A 201 16.41 -15.33 6.98
C ASP A 201 16.16 -13.80 7.02
N LEU A 202 15.29 -13.29 6.14
CA LEU A 202 15.00 -11.87 5.99
C LEU A 202 13.63 -11.48 6.58
N ASN A 203 13.04 -12.34 7.41
CA ASN A 203 11.71 -12.19 8.00
C ASN A 203 10.64 -11.85 6.94
N PRO A 204 10.46 -12.71 5.93
CA PRO A 204 9.58 -12.40 4.82
C PRO A 204 8.12 -12.48 5.28
N LYS A 205 7.30 -11.57 4.76
CA LYS A 205 5.87 -11.45 5.08
C LYS A 205 5.02 -11.79 3.87
N LYS A 206 3.72 -11.98 4.07
CA LYS A 206 2.77 -12.16 2.97
C LYS A 206 2.34 -10.79 2.45
N TRP A 207 2.38 -10.62 1.15
CA TRP A 207 1.96 -9.40 0.47
C TRP A 207 0.93 -9.73 -0.59
N PHE A 208 -0.17 -8.98 -0.64
CA PHE A 208 -0.97 -8.92 -1.86
C PHE A 208 -0.20 -8.15 -2.92
N TYR A 209 -0.45 -8.42 -4.19
CA TYR A 209 0.20 -7.64 -5.22
C TYR A 209 -0.65 -7.31 -6.43
N VAL A 210 -0.30 -6.20 -7.07
CA VAL A 210 -0.75 -5.85 -8.41
C VAL A 210 0.46 -5.94 -9.32
N GLU A 211 0.38 -6.72 -10.40
CA GLU A 211 1.44 -6.76 -11.39
C GLU A 211 1.21 -5.70 -12.48
N LEU A 212 2.25 -4.90 -12.69
CA LEU A 212 2.38 -3.98 -13.82
C LEU A 212 3.11 -4.73 -14.95
N GLN A 213 2.71 -4.43 -16.17
CA GLN A 213 3.26 -5.07 -17.36
C GLN A 213 4.77 -4.81 -17.48
N GLY A 214 5.51 -5.87 -17.83
CA GLY A 214 6.97 -5.86 -17.99
C GLY A 214 7.55 -4.83 -18.95
N THR A 215 6.77 -4.32 -19.92
CA THR A 215 7.23 -3.37 -20.93
C THR A 215 6.78 -1.93 -20.71
N GLY A 216 5.86 -1.68 -19.77
CA GLY A 216 5.28 -0.35 -19.50
C GLY A 216 4.54 0.31 -20.69
N SER A 217 4.39 -0.38 -21.83
CA SER A 217 4.01 0.20 -23.13
C SER A 217 2.64 -0.24 -23.66
N SER A 218 2.05 -1.36 -23.22
CA SER A 218 0.82 -1.88 -23.85
C SER A 218 -0.44 -1.64 -23.00
N ASN A 219 -1.54 -1.36 -23.68
CA ASN A 219 -2.86 -1.19 -23.07
C ASN A 219 -3.63 -2.52 -23.20
N HIS A 220 -3.26 -3.55 -22.44
CA HIS A 220 -4.16 -4.71 -22.33
C HIS A 220 -5.41 -4.31 -21.53
N LEU A 221 -6.58 -4.75 -22.02
CA LEU A 221 -7.87 -4.55 -21.39
C LEU A 221 -7.86 -5.21 -20.01
N GLY A 222 -7.75 -4.38 -18.97
CA GLY A 222 -7.79 -4.79 -17.57
C GLY A 222 -7.61 -3.54 -16.73
N ARG A 223 -8.47 -3.36 -15.72
CA ARG A 223 -8.32 -2.31 -14.72
C ARG A 223 -8.35 -2.98 -13.37
N VAL A 224 -7.34 -2.71 -12.55
CA VAL A 224 -7.32 -3.08 -11.13
C VAL A 224 -7.85 -1.87 -10.38
N LEU A 225 -8.77 -2.10 -9.44
CA LEU A 225 -9.28 -1.06 -8.58
C LEU A 225 -8.63 -1.23 -7.20
N LEU A 226 -7.82 -0.27 -6.78
CA LEU A 226 -7.35 -0.21 -5.40
C LEU A 226 -8.21 0.79 -4.65
N VAL A 227 -8.80 0.34 -3.55
CA VAL A 227 -9.61 1.19 -2.68
C VAL A 227 -8.79 1.52 -1.44
N LEU A 228 -8.75 2.80 -1.10
CA LEU A 228 -8.24 3.32 0.16
C LEU A 228 -9.41 3.74 1.02
N ALA A 229 -9.27 3.55 2.33
CA ALA A 229 -10.19 4.06 3.32
C ALA A 229 -9.45 4.87 4.37
N LYS A 230 -10.16 5.86 4.95
CA LYS A 230 -9.75 6.41 6.24
C LYS A 230 -10.27 5.50 7.34
N GLY A 231 -9.39 4.84 8.06
CA GLY A 231 -9.76 3.89 9.09
C GLY A 231 -8.62 3.50 10.02
N VAL A 232 -8.97 2.70 11.03
CA VAL A 232 -8.05 2.15 12.02
C VAL A 232 -8.07 0.63 11.91
N VAL A 233 -6.89 0.03 11.78
CA VAL A 233 -6.73 -1.43 11.82
C VAL A 233 -6.67 -1.87 13.28
N ARG A 234 -7.37 -2.96 13.60
CA ARG A 234 -7.28 -3.64 14.89
C ARG A 234 -7.17 -5.14 14.71
N ASN A 235 -6.25 -5.76 15.43
CA ASN A 235 -6.17 -7.21 15.55
C ASN A 235 -7.37 -7.71 16.37
N THR A 236 -8.08 -8.71 15.84
CA THR A 236 -9.26 -9.32 16.48
C THR A 236 -9.03 -10.78 16.88
N GLY A 237 -7.81 -11.28 16.68
CA GLY A 237 -7.37 -12.64 16.94
C GLY A 237 -6.21 -13.01 16.00
N THR A 238 -5.51 -14.11 16.30
CA THR A 238 -4.39 -14.56 15.48
C THR A 238 -4.77 -14.68 14.00
N GLY A 239 -4.02 -13.98 13.14
CA GLY A 239 -4.26 -13.95 11.70
C GLY A 239 -5.57 -13.27 11.28
N LYS A 240 -6.19 -12.46 12.15
CA LYS A 240 -7.44 -11.74 11.88
C LYS A 240 -7.35 -10.26 12.24
N ALA A 241 -7.64 -9.42 11.26
CA ALA A 241 -7.73 -7.98 11.44
C ALA A 241 -9.14 -7.47 11.12
N MET A 242 -9.50 -6.34 11.72
CA MET A 242 -10.69 -5.58 11.39
C MET A 242 -10.31 -4.13 11.13
N ILE A 243 -10.88 -3.55 10.09
CA ILE A 243 -10.73 -2.13 9.79
C ILE A 243 -11.98 -1.40 10.24
N ASP A 244 -11.80 -0.49 11.19
CA ASP A 244 -12.82 0.45 11.61
C ASP A 244 -12.85 1.67 10.71
N ILE A 245 -14.01 1.92 10.12
CA ILE A 245 -14.27 3.06 9.25
C ILE A 245 -15.40 3.87 9.87
N THR A 246 -15.22 5.19 9.94
CA THR A 246 -16.19 6.06 10.62
C THR A 246 -17.35 6.49 9.72
N SER A 247 -17.17 6.49 8.40
CA SER A 247 -18.20 6.86 7.44
C SER A 247 -17.96 6.28 6.05
N GLU A 248 -19.05 6.04 5.32
CA GLU A 248 -19.05 5.67 3.91
C GLU A 248 -18.43 6.71 2.97
N ASN A 249 -18.34 7.98 3.37
CA ASN A 249 -17.77 9.04 2.54
C ASN A 249 -16.24 9.12 2.64
N GLN A 250 -15.60 8.14 3.29
CA GLN A 250 -14.16 8.12 3.55
C GLN A 250 -13.42 7.08 2.69
N PHE A 251 -13.87 6.90 1.45
CA PHE A 251 -13.15 6.09 0.48
C PHE A 251 -12.53 6.92 -0.62
N ALA A 252 -11.47 6.37 -1.17
CA ALA A 252 -10.82 6.87 -2.37
C ALA A 252 -10.44 5.67 -3.23
N ALA A 253 -10.46 5.80 -4.55
CA ALA A 253 -10.07 4.71 -5.43
C ALA A 253 -8.97 5.13 -6.40
N LEU A 254 -8.09 4.18 -6.70
CA LEU A 254 -7.13 4.26 -7.79
C LEU A 254 -7.47 3.16 -8.78
N SER A 255 -7.82 3.54 -10.01
CA SER A 255 -7.86 2.59 -11.10
C SER A 255 -6.48 2.54 -11.74
N LEU A 256 -5.86 1.37 -11.65
CA LEU A 256 -4.57 1.07 -12.22
C LEU A 256 -4.76 0.30 -13.52
N ARG A 257 -4.12 0.78 -14.57
CA ARG A 257 -3.97 0.01 -15.81
C ARG A 257 -2.67 -0.81 -15.76
N PRO A 258 -2.60 -1.95 -16.47
CA PRO A 258 -1.40 -2.77 -16.54
C PRO A 258 -0.13 -2.00 -16.96
N ASN A 259 -0.26 -0.96 -17.79
CA ASN A 259 0.88 -0.14 -18.20
C ASN A 259 1.39 0.83 -17.12
N GLY A 260 0.75 0.90 -15.94
CA GLY A 260 1.07 1.85 -14.88
C GLY A 260 0.42 3.23 -15.01
N ASP A 261 -0.54 3.41 -15.92
CA ASP A 261 -1.44 4.59 -15.89
C ASP A 261 -2.36 4.50 -14.68
N VAL A 262 -2.54 5.64 -14.02
CA VAL A 262 -3.34 5.75 -12.80
C VAL A 262 -4.41 6.81 -13.00
N THR A 263 -5.67 6.45 -12.76
CA THR A 263 -6.76 7.42 -12.59
C THR A 263 -7.27 7.35 -11.16
N MET A 264 -7.54 8.52 -10.57
CA MET A 264 -7.96 8.65 -9.18
C MET A 264 -9.37 9.17 -9.12
N THR A 265 -10.16 8.64 -8.20
CA THR A 265 -11.47 9.20 -7.88
C THR A 265 -11.72 9.20 -6.38
N LEU A 266 -12.52 10.18 -5.96
CA LEU A 266 -13.11 10.30 -4.63
C LEU A 266 -14.64 10.23 -4.71
N ASP A 267 -15.18 10.10 -5.92
CA ASP A 267 -16.62 10.04 -6.17
C ASP A 267 -17.12 8.62 -5.88
N ALA A 268 -18.01 8.52 -4.89
CA ALA A 268 -18.64 7.27 -4.50
C ALA A 268 -19.41 6.62 -5.67
N ASP A 269 -20.05 7.42 -6.53
CA ASP A 269 -20.83 6.91 -7.66
C ASP A 269 -19.93 6.31 -8.75
N GLU A 270 -18.73 6.85 -8.93
CA GLU A 270 -17.73 6.31 -9.86
C GLU A 270 -17.14 5.00 -9.33
N MET A 271 -16.91 4.91 -8.01
CA MET A 271 -16.44 3.70 -7.35
C MET A 271 -17.43 2.55 -7.46
N ASP A 272 -18.72 2.83 -7.27
CA ASP A 272 -19.77 1.81 -7.32
C ASP A 272 -19.98 1.24 -8.75
N LYS A 273 -19.62 2.02 -9.78
CA LYS A 273 -19.65 1.64 -11.20
C LYS A 273 -18.38 0.93 -11.67
N ALA A 274 -17.25 1.07 -10.96
CA ALA A 274 -15.95 0.54 -11.36
C ALA A 274 -15.77 -0.98 -11.10
N LYS A 275 -16.87 -1.73 -11.03
CA LYS A 275 -16.90 -3.18 -10.80
C LYS A 275 -16.39 -3.99 -12.00
#